data_AF-A0AAN6LGM5-F1
#
_entry.id   AF-A0AAN6LGM5-F1
#
_cell.length_a   1.000
_cell.length_b   1.000
_cell.length_c   1.000
_cell.angle_alpha   90.00
_cell.angle_beta   90.00
_cell.angle_gamma   90.00
#
_symmetry.space_group_name_H-M   'P 1'
#
loop_
_entity.id
_entity.type
_entity.pdbx_description
1 polymer ?
#
loop_
_entity_poly.entity_id
_entity_poly.type
_entity_poly.pdbx_seq_one_letter_code
_entity_poly.pdbx_strand_id
1 'polypeptide(L)'
;MPTLLEYLSVVDPDLDRTNVKKGLNSFNTNWDVLEGVEEWTDFTYENLIAMLGDLLARPYQQHELHTPAPIQRSTCCIVDEPTVTAVILKWNHTIVDCALETASKALTAMTPMAWTTGTHSGLPGEIVSPDWAGIHYNMSFPAGNRLPGDSKVSGKWNTKLQHHPTDSKRREFEKPLLQVIHYAKMFNTRYAYVISDEELVCIRRRVSEYEGMPLAAARPLRVNRPSTTPPRRVRSTSGRACNTFTKNGFKPTVPSGDSTPTASEEGETISYT
;
A
#
# COMPACT_ATOMS: atom_id res chain seq x y z
N MET A 1 -26.20 -1.04 18.25
CA MET A 1 -24.94 -0.28 18.19
C MET A 1 -24.31 -0.62 16.85
N PRO A 2 -23.99 0.37 16.01
CA PRO A 2 -23.37 0.11 14.72
C PRO A 2 -21.98 -0.51 14.90
N THR A 3 -21.57 -1.31 13.93
CA THR A 3 -20.20 -1.82 13.79
C THR A 3 -19.37 -0.89 12.92
N LEU A 4 -18.04 -1.01 12.98
CA LEU A 4 -17.16 -0.24 12.09
C LEU A 4 -17.32 -0.67 10.63
N LEU A 5 -17.65 -1.94 10.38
CA LEU A 5 -17.97 -2.46 9.05
C LEU A 5 -19.21 -1.77 8.47
N GLU A 6 -20.30 -1.70 9.24
CA GLU A 6 -21.54 -1.03 8.82
C GLU A 6 -21.29 0.46 8.53
N TYR A 7 -20.47 1.11 9.35
CA TYR A 7 -20.10 2.50 9.18
C TYR A 7 -19.25 2.76 7.92
N LEU A 8 -18.27 1.90 7.65
CA LEU A 8 -17.45 1.96 6.43
C LEU A 8 -18.23 1.54 5.17
N SER A 9 -19.36 0.85 5.32
CA SER A 9 -20.22 0.40 4.22
C SER A 9 -21.37 1.37 3.91
N VAL A 10 -21.33 2.59 4.47
CA VAL A 10 -22.30 3.64 4.14
C VAL A 10 -22.22 3.94 2.64
N VAL A 11 -23.39 4.00 2.00
CA VAL A 11 -23.52 4.22 0.56
C VAL A 11 -22.94 5.58 0.18
N ASP A 12 -22.09 5.61 -0.84
CA ASP A 12 -21.54 6.83 -1.39
C ASP A 12 -22.64 7.74 -1.99
N PRO A 13 -22.44 9.07 -1.99
CA PRO A 13 -23.38 10.00 -2.59
C PRO A 13 -23.54 9.72 -4.10
N ASP A 14 -24.74 9.97 -4.63
CA ASP A 14 -24.96 9.92 -6.06
C ASP A 14 -24.23 11.09 -6.74
N LEU A 15 -23.37 10.77 -7.71
CA LEU A 15 -22.50 11.72 -8.41
C LEU A 15 -22.97 11.95 -9.84
N ASP A 16 -23.17 13.22 -10.19
CA ASP A 16 -23.49 13.63 -11.54
C ASP A 16 -22.21 13.74 -12.37
N ARG A 17 -22.04 12.80 -13.29
CA ARG A 17 -20.87 12.70 -14.18
C ARG A 17 -21.13 13.22 -15.60
N THR A 18 -22.26 13.89 -15.83
CA THR A 18 -22.68 14.34 -17.19
C THR A 18 -21.68 15.30 -17.84
N ASN A 19 -21.00 16.13 -17.04
CA ASN A 19 -20.06 17.16 -17.49
C ASN A 19 -18.59 16.80 -17.25
N VAL A 20 -18.29 15.52 -16.99
CA VAL A 20 -16.93 15.05 -16.74
C VAL A 20 -16.03 15.37 -17.94
N LYS A 21 -14.93 16.08 -17.68
CA LYS A 21 -13.92 16.37 -18.70
C LYS A 21 -13.22 15.09 -19.12
N LYS A 22 -13.19 14.89 -20.44
CA LYS A 22 -12.36 13.87 -21.08
C LYS A 22 -11.02 14.48 -21.48
N GLY A 23 -9.99 13.65 -21.57
CA GLY A 23 -8.68 14.13 -21.97
C GLY A 23 -7.58 13.11 -21.71
N LEU A 24 -6.35 13.58 -21.86
CA LEU A 24 -5.15 12.83 -21.54
C LEU A 24 -4.73 13.09 -20.10
N ASN A 25 -4.08 12.11 -19.49
CA ASN A 25 -3.42 12.28 -18.21
C ASN A 25 -2.11 13.04 -18.40
N SER A 26 -1.84 13.95 -17.46
CA SER A 26 -0.53 14.54 -17.27
C SER A 26 0.49 13.44 -17.01
N PHE A 27 1.69 13.57 -17.58
CA PHE A 27 2.73 12.57 -17.45
C PHE A 27 4.10 13.24 -17.48
N ASN A 28 5.03 12.72 -16.70
CA ASN A 28 6.43 13.11 -16.74
C ASN A 28 7.25 11.98 -17.37
N THR A 29 7.98 12.30 -18.43
CA THR A 29 8.84 11.35 -19.16
C THR A 29 10.01 10.82 -18.36
N ASN A 30 10.32 11.42 -17.22
CA ASN A 30 11.44 11.05 -16.38
C ASN A 30 11.07 10.02 -15.30
N TRP A 31 9.83 9.54 -15.27
CA TRP A 31 9.43 8.45 -14.38
C TRP A 31 9.96 7.11 -14.91
N ASP A 32 10.33 6.24 -13.97
CA ASP A 32 10.85 4.89 -14.28
C ASP A 32 9.86 4.11 -15.13
N VAL A 33 10.35 3.20 -15.97
CA VAL A 33 9.49 2.36 -16.81
C VAL A 33 8.86 1.24 -15.96
N LEU A 34 7.55 1.05 -16.09
CA LEU A 34 6.88 -0.14 -15.53
C LEU A 34 7.25 -1.36 -16.37
N GLU A 35 7.86 -2.37 -15.75
CA GLU A 35 8.13 -3.67 -16.37
C GLU A 35 6.85 -4.48 -16.55
N GLY A 36 5.93 -4.37 -15.60
CA GLY A 36 4.77 -5.22 -15.56
C GLY A 36 3.71 -4.73 -14.58
N VAL A 37 2.47 -4.99 -14.96
CA VAL A 37 1.30 -4.76 -14.12
C VAL A 37 0.56 -6.08 -13.99
N GLU A 38 0.35 -6.53 -12.76
CA GLU A 38 -0.38 -7.76 -12.45
C GLU A 38 -1.49 -7.49 -11.43
N GLU A 39 -2.39 -8.44 -11.26
CA GLU A 39 -3.46 -8.34 -10.27
C GLU A 39 -2.92 -8.64 -8.86
N TRP A 40 -3.37 -7.89 -7.86
CA TRP A 40 -3.07 -8.14 -6.45
C TRP A 40 -4.07 -9.14 -5.86
N THR A 41 -3.89 -10.41 -6.22
CA THR A 41 -4.82 -11.52 -5.91
C THR A 41 -5.08 -11.75 -4.42
N ASP A 42 -4.18 -11.29 -3.54
CA ASP A 42 -4.34 -11.45 -2.08
C ASP A 42 -5.11 -10.30 -1.42
N PHE A 43 -5.30 -9.17 -2.12
CA PHE A 43 -6.02 -8.02 -1.59
C PHE A 43 -7.50 -8.14 -1.94
N THR A 44 -8.20 -9.02 -1.23
CA THR A 44 -9.63 -9.31 -1.41
C THR A 44 -10.43 -8.94 -0.18
N TYR A 45 -11.74 -8.74 -0.36
CA TYR A 45 -12.66 -8.47 0.75
C TYR A 45 -12.60 -9.57 1.81
N GLU A 46 -12.58 -10.84 1.39
CA GLU A 46 -12.54 -12.00 2.28
C GLU A 46 -11.28 -11.98 3.14
N ASN A 47 -10.12 -11.67 2.54
CA ASN A 47 -8.86 -11.58 3.27
C ASN A 47 -8.84 -10.37 4.22
N LEU A 48 -9.42 -9.23 3.82
CA LEU A 48 -9.56 -8.06 4.70
C LEU A 48 -10.45 -8.36 5.91
N ILE A 49 -11.59 -9.02 5.70
CA ILE A 49 -12.47 -9.46 6.79
C ILE A 49 -11.80 -10.52 7.65
N ALA A 50 -11.03 -11.46 7.09
CA ALA A 50 -10.28 -12.43 7.88
C ALA A 50 -9.21 -11.77 8.77
N MET A 51 -8.55 -10.71 8.29
CA MET A 51 -7.49 -10.01 9.02
C MET A 51 -8.03 -9.00 10.04
N LEU A 52 -9.10 -8.28 9.70
CA LEU A 52 -9.61 -7.14 10.47
C LEU A 52 -11.02 -7.38 11.04
N GLY A 53 -11.62 -8.55 10.83
CA GLY A 53 -13.02 -8.85 11.15
C GLY A 53 -13.39 -8.59 12.61
N ASP A 54 -12.53 -8.97 13.55
CA ASP A 54 -12.76 -8.73 14.98
C ASP A 54 -12.87 -7.23 15.31
N LEU A 55 -12.06 -6.42 14.64
CA LEU A 55 -12.10 -4.96 14.76
C LEU A 55 -13.34 -4.39 14.07
N LEU A 56 -13.60 -4.84 12.85
CA LEU A 56 -14.67 -4.35 11.99
C LEU A 56 -16.05 -4.69 12.54
N ALA A 57 -16.21 -5.86 13.17
CA ALA A 57 -17.46 -6.32 13.77
C ALA A 57 -17.68 -5.82 15.21
N ARG A 58 -16.72 -5.11 15.80
CA ARG A 58 -16.86 -4.54 17.14
C ARG A 58 -17.98 -3.50 17.16
N PRO A 59 -18.89 -3.53 18.16
CA PRO A 59 -19.93 -2.51 18.29
C PRO A 59 -19.36 -1.22 18.89
N TYR A 60 -19.78 -0.07 18.34
CA TYR A 60 -19.41 1.27 18.80
C TYR A 60 -20.64 2.10 19.16
N GLN A 61 -20.46 3.09 20.04
CA GLN A 61 -21.53 4.03 20.34
C GLN A 61 -21.72 4.97 19.16
N GLN A 62 -22.96 5.39 18.90
CA GLN A 62 -23.28 6.27 17.77
C GLN A 62 -22.48 7.58 17.80
N HIS A 63 -22.18 8.12 18.98
CA HIS A 63 -21.44 9.36 19.14
C HIS A 63 -19.93 9.22 18.88
N GLU A 64 -19.41 7.99 18.81
CA GLU A 64 -18.02 7.74 18.43
C GLU A 64 -17.82 7.73 16.91
N LEU A 65 -18.91 7.63 16.14
CA LEU A 65 -18.89 7.53 14.68
C LEU A 65 -19.46 8.82 14.05
N HIS A 66 -18.59 9.56 13.38
CA HIS A 66 -18.92 10.88 12.82
C HIS A 66 -19.46 10.78 11.39
N THR A 67 -20.78 10.82 11.22
CA THR A 67 -21.36 10.84 9.87
C THR A 67 -21.08 12.18 9.16
N PRO A 68 -20.63 12.16 7.89
CA PRO A 68 -20.46 13.38 7.11
C PRO A 68 -21.79 14.13 6.92
N ALA A 69 -21.71 15.45 6.81
CA ALA A 69 -22.87 16.27 6.50
C ALA A 69 -23.38 15.96 5.07
N PRO A 70 -24.69 16.06 4.80
CA PRO A 70 -25.22 15.89 3.44
C PRO A 70 -24.51 16.79 2.43
N ILE A 71 -24.04 16.21 1.34
CA ILE A 71 -23.33 16.94 0.29
C ILE A 71 -24.33 17.68 -0.59
N GLN A 72 -24.05 18.96 -0.86
CA GLN A 72 -24.85 19.73 -1.79
C GLN A 72 -24.69 19.22 -3.22
N ARG A 73 -25.78 19.24 -3.99
CA ARG A 73 -25.81 18.79 -5.39
C ARG A 73 -24.72 19.43 -6.27
N SER A 74 -24.38 20.69 -6.03
CA SER A 74 -23.30 21.38 -6.76
C SER A 74 -21.93 20.74 -6.56
N THR A 75 -21.65 20.18 -5.37
CA THR A 75 -20.42 19.45 -5.08
C THR A 75 -20.45 18.05 -5.71
N CYS A 76 -21.62 17.41 -5.82
CA CYS A 76 -21.77 16.12 -6.49
C CYS A 76 -21.63 16.19 -8.02
N CYS A 77 -21.55 17.38 -8.61
CA CYS A 77 -21.32 17.55 -10.05
C CYS A 77 -19.82 17.41 -10.35
N ILE A 78 -19.44 16.28 -10.94
CA ILE A 78 -18.04 15.99 -11.28
C ILE A 78 -17.72 16.58 -12.65
N VAL A 79 -16.65 17.38 -12.69
CA VAL A 79 -16.15 18.05 -13.90
C VAL A 79 -14.67 17.72 -14.12
N ASP A 80 -13.85 17.80 -13.06
CA ASP A 80 -12.41 17.56 -13.07
C ASP A 80 -11.87 17.08 -11.72
N GLU A 81 -10.57 16.82 -11.65
CA GLU A 81 -9.89 16.33 -10.44
C GLU A 81 -10.19 17.16 -9.18
N PRO A 82 -10.19 18.51 -9.20
CA PRO A 82 -10.64 19.31 -8.06
C PRO A 82 -12.04 18.98 -7.55
N THR A 83 -13.01 18.73 -8.45
CA THR A 83 -14.38 18.34 -8.03
C THR A 83 -14.43 16.94 -7.41
N VAL A 84 -13.61 16.00 -7.90
CA VAL A 84 -13.44 14.66 -7.29
C VAL A 84 -12.87 14.79 -5.88
N THR A 85 -11.77 15.53 -5.73
CA THR A 85 -11.13 15.78 -4.43
C THR A 85 -12.09 16.46 -3.44
N ALA A 86 -12.93 17.39 -3.89
CA ALA A 86 -13.91 18.06 -3.04
C ALA A 86 -14.97 17.09 -2.46
N VAL A 87 -15.43 16.12 -3.24
CA VAL A 87 -16.36 15.07 -2.76
C VAL A 87 -15.65 14.15 -1.76
N ILE A 88 -14.46 13.66 -2.12
CA ILE A 88 -13.67 12.77 -1.26
C ILE A 88 -13.40 13.41 0.11
N LEU A 89 -13.02 14.69 0.15
CA LEU A 89 -12.78 15.42 1.40
C LEU A 89 -14.04 15.55 2.26
N LYS A 90 -15.21 15.77 1.65
CA LYS A 90 -16.46 15.98 2.38
C LYS A 90 -17.13 14.69 2.84
N TRP A 91 -16.85 13.57 2.18
CA TRP A 91 -17.51 12.30 2.44
C TRP A 91 -16.55 11.23 2.94
N ASN A 92 -15.73 10.69 2.04
CA ASN A 92 -14.88 9.53 2.32
C ASN A 92 -13.84 9.87 3.40
N HIS A 93 -13.22 11.05 3.36
CA HIS A 93 -12.24 11.45 4.38
C HIS A 93 -12.85 11.48 5.78
N THR A 94 -14.05 12.05 5.96
CA THR A 94 -14.71 12.09 7.27
C THR A 94 -14.96 10.69 7.81
N ILE A 95 -15.43 9.77 6.95
CA ILE A 95 -15.72 8.39 7.34
C ILE A 95 -14.42 7.64 7.67
N VAL A 96 -13.44 7.67 6.77
CA VAL A 96 -12.19 6.92 6.87
C VAL A 96 -11.33 7.42 8.03
N ASP A 97 -11.19 8.72 8.22
CA ASP A 97 -10.35 9.27 9.30
C ASP A 97 -10.94 8.96 10.68
N CYS A 98 -12.27 9.09 10.84
CA CYS A 98 -12.98 8.64 12.04
C CYS A 98 -12.79 7.13 12.29
N ALA A 99 -12.86 6.32 11.24
CA ALA A 99 -12.64 4.88 11.35
C ALA A 99 -11.20 4.53 11.75
N LEU A 100 -10.21 5.21 11.19
CA LEU A 100 -8.79 5.04 11.54
C LEU A 100 -8.51 5.44 12.99
N GLU A 101 -9.06 6.56 13.45
CA GLU A 101 -8.94 7.00 14.84
C GLU A 101 -9.55 5.98 15.80
N THR A 102 -10.77 5.51 15.49
CA THR A 102 -11.51 4.52 16.28
C THR A 102 -10.77 3.17 16.32
N ALA A 103 -10.27 2.72 15.17
CA ALA A 103 -9.46 1.52 15.04
C ALA A 103 -8.17 1.60 15.87
N SER A 104 -7.49 2.75 15.81
CA SER A 104 -6.23 2.99 16.53
C SER A 104 -6.42 2.97 18.04
N LYS A 105 -7.54 3.49 18.55
CA LYS A 105 -7.90 3.39 19.98
C LYS A 105 -8.19 1.95 20.41
N ALA A 106 -8.79 1.16 19.53
CA ALA A 106 -9.14 -0.23 19.80
C ALA A 106 -7.95 -1.20 19.74
N LEU A 107 -6.91 -0.88 18.94
CA LEU A 107 -5.72 -1.71 18.75
C LEU A 107 -4.49 -1.05 19.36
N THR A 108 -4.14 -1.42 20.59
CA THR A 108 -2.94 -0.92 21.28
C THR A 108 -1.62 -1.24 20.55
N ALA A 109 -1.63 -2.22 19.64
CA ALA A 109 -0.47 -2.63 18.85
C ALA A 109 -0.33 -1.90 17.51
N MET A 110 -1.32 -1.08 17.10
CA MET A 110 -1.29 -0.36 15.82
C MET A 110 -0.79 1.06 16.04
N THR A 111 0.16 1.50 15.22
CA THR A 111 0.55 2.91 15.21
C THR A 111 -0.62 3.74 14.68
N PRO A 112 -1.11 4.76 15.40
CA PRO A 112 -2.21 5.57 14.92
C PRO A 112 -1.91 6.23 13.58
N MET A 113 -2.82 6.05 12.62
CA MET A 113 -2.73 6.59 11.27
C MET A 113 -3.85 7.60 11.04
N ALA A 114 -3.57 8.59 10.20
CA ALA A 114 -4.56 9.53 9.66
C ALA A 114 -4.44 9.55 8.14
N TRP A 115 -5.55 9.82 7.48
CA TRP A 115 -5.57 10.11 6.05
C TRP A 115 -5.69 11.62 5.86
N THR A 116 -4.83 12.22 5.03
CA THR A 116 -4.76 13.67 4.88
C THR A 116 -4.36 14.06 3.46
N THR A 117 -4.32 15.37 3.17
CA THR A 117 -3.82 15.89 1.90
C THR A 117 -2.30 15.78 1.84
N GLY A 118 -1.75 15.42 0.68
CA GLY A 118 -0.32 15.17 0.53
C GLY A 118 0.59 16.39 0.73
N THR A 119 0.02 17.60 0.70
CA THR A 119 0.69 18.85 1.09
C THR A 119 1.22 18.83 2.53
N HIS A 120 0.66 18.01 3.40
CA HIS A 120 1.12 17.84 4.79
C HIS A 120 2.33 16.89 4.94
N SER A 121 2.75 16.25 3.84
CA SER A 121 3.81 15.26 3.83
C SER A 121 4.84 15.51 2.73
N GLY A 122 5.17 16.76 2.42
CA GLY A 122 6.19 17.09 1.42
C GLY A 122 7.60 16.69 1.86
N LEU A 123 8.44 16.27 0.90
CA LEU A 123 9.88 16.09 1.12
C LEU A 123 10.59 17.45 0.97
N PRO A 124 11.40 17.89 1.94
CA PRO A 124 12.11 19.16 1.83
C PRO A 124 13.02 19.20 0.59
N GLY A 125 12.84 20.22 -0.26
CA GLY A 125 13.66 20.41 -1.46
C GLY A 125 13.17 19.67 -2.72
N GLU A 126 12.15 18.82 -2.59
CA GLU A 126 11.55 18.09 -3.71
C GLU A 126 10.24 18.74 -4.17
N ILE A 127 9.97 18.70 -5.48
CA ILE A 127 8.73 19.22 -6.10
C ILE A 127 7.68 18.10 -6.23
N VAL A 128 7.77 17.08 -5.38
CA VAL A 128 6.88 15.91 -5.41
C VAL A 128 5.82 16.07 -4.32
N SER A 129 4.59 16.34 -4.75
CA SER A 129 3.43 16.44 -3.85
C SER A 129 2.31 15.53 -4.37
N PRO A 130 2.08 14.36 -3.74
CA PRO A 130 0.88 13.58 -4.01
C PRO A 130 -0.36 14.39 -3.57
N ASP A 131 -1.53 14.05 -4.11
CA ASP A 131 -2.79 14.65 -3.66
C ASP A 131 -3.10 14.22 -2.21
N TRP A 132 -2.71 13.01 -1.85
CA TRP A 132 -3.05 12.37 -0.58
C TRP A 132 -1.87 11.73 0.12
N ALA A 133 -2.00 11.61 1.44
CA ALA A 133 -1.02 10.95 2.28
C ALA A 133 -1.67 10.19 3.44
N GLY A 134 -1.15 9.00 3.72
CA GLY A 134 -1.31 8.36 5.03
C GLY A 134 -0.17 8.81 5.95
N ILE A 135 -0.48 9.40 7.09
CA ILE A 135 0.51 9.88 8.07
C ILE A 135 0.28 9.27 9.44
N HIS A 136 1.28 9.33 10.30
CA HIS A 136 1.10 9.01 11.71
C HIS A 136 0.44 10.18 12.45
N TYR A 137 -0.62 9.91 13.22
CA TYR A 137 -1.49 10.93 13.85
C TYR A 137 -0.77 11.93 14.77
N ASN A 138 0.35 11.53 15.40
CA ASN A 138 1.06 12.30 16.44
C ASN A 138 2.48 12.76 16.04
N MET A 139 2.76 13.02 14.77
CA MET A 139 4.10 13.48 14.34
C MET A 139 4.17 14.98 14.02
N SER A 140 5.35 15.56 14.21
CA SER A 140 5.65 16.92 13.78
C SER A 140 5.63 17.02 12.25
N PHE A 141 5.11 18.13 11.72
CA PHE A 141 5.09 18.38 10.28
C PHE A 141 6.45 18.87 9.74
N PRO A 142 6.81 18.52 8.49
CA PRO A 142 6.09 17.62 7.58
C PRO A 142 6.22 16.14 8.02
N ALA A 143 5.09 15.43 8.06
CA ALA A 143 5.10 14.02 8.43
C ALA A 143 5.53 13.16 7.23
N GLY A 144 6.26 12.07 7.47
CA GLY A 144 6.59 11.13 6.40
C GLY A 144 5.33 10.47 5.84
N ASN A 145 5.13 10.55 4.52
CA ASN A 145 4.03 9.88 3.84
C ASN A 145 4.24 8.35 3.87
N ARG A 146 3.23 7.60 4.33
CA ARG A 146 3.25 6.13 4.40
C ARG A 146 2.37 5.47 3.35
N LEU A 147 1.49 6.25 2.74
CA LEU A 147 0.53 5.77 1.75
C LEU A 147 0.17 6.95 0.81
N PRO A 148 1.05 7.26 -0.16
CA PRO A 148 0.77 8.29 -1.13
C PRO A 148 -0.40 7.87 -2.02
N GLY A 149 -1.21 8.84 -2.41
CA GLY A 149 -2.28 8.62 -3.37
C GLY A 149 -2.51 9.81 -4.28
N ASP A 150 -3.23 9.56 -5.37
CA ASP A 150 -3.52 10.56 -6.39
C ASP A 150 -5.00 10.51 -6.78
N SER A 151 -5.61 11.68 -6.95
CA SER A 151 -6.98 11.80 -7.44
C SER A 151 -6.99 11.83 -8.97
N LYS A 152 -7.87 11.04 -9.58
CA LYS A 152 -8.17 11.11 -11.01
C LYS A 152 -9.65 11.31 -11.26
N VAL A 153 -9.97 11.82 -12.44
CA VAL A 153 -11.36 11.89 -12.93
C VAL A 153 -11.60 10.76 -13.93
N SER A 154 -12.72 10.05 -13.77
CA SER A 154 -13.10 8.85 -14.54
C SER A 154 -13.08 9.06 -16.06
N GLY A 155 -13.38 10.28 -16.52
CA GLY A 155 -13.34 10.65 -17.94
C GLY A 155 -11.94 10.71 -18.55
N LYS A 156 -10.89 10.81 -17.74
CA LYS A 156 -9.48 10.76 -18.16
C LYS A 156 -8.85 9.41 -17.86
N TRP A 157 -9.21 8.79 -16.75
CA TRP A 157 -8.60 7.54 -16.31
C TRP A 157 -9.61 6.63 -15.62
N ASN A 158 -9.60 5.35 -15.98
CA ASN A 158 -10.31 4.27 -15.30
C ASN A 158 -9.70 2.91 -15.70
N THR A 159 -9.99 1.86 -14.93
CA THR A 159 -9.47 0.49 -15.13
C THR A 159 -9.89 -0.14 -16.45
N LYS A 160 -11.03 0.26 -17.03
CA LYS A 160 -11.48 -0.23 -18.35
C LYS A 160 -10.49 0.13 -19.46
N LEU A 161 -9.63 1.14 -19.26
CA LEU A 161 -8.58 1.52 -20.19
C LEU A 161 -7.46 0.47 -20.32
N GLN A 162 -7.23 -0.35 -19.29
CA GLN A 162 -6.16 -1.34 -19.26
C GLN A 162 -6.22 -2.33 -20.43
N HIS A 163 -7.41 -2.83 -20.73
CA HIS A 163 -7.63 -3.81 -21.78
C HIS A 163 -8.21 -3.18 -23.05
N HIS A 164 -8.11 -1.85 -23.18
CA HIS A 164 -8.67 -1.15 -24.34
C HIS A 164 -7.94 -1.58 -25.63
N PRO A 165 -8.65 -1.78 -26.75
CA PRO A 165 -8.04 -2.25 -28.00
C PRO A 165 -6.92 -1.33 -28.53
N THR A 166 -7.05 -0.01 -28.31
CA THR A 166 -6.07 0.99 -28.72
C THR A 166 -4.92 1.14 -27.73
N ASP A 167 -3.68 0.98 -28.20
CA ASP A 167 -2.45 1.14 -27.42
C ASP A 167 -2.34 2.48 -26.68
N SER A 168 -2.75 3.58 -27.33
CA SER A 168 -2.71 4.90 -26.70
C SER A 168 -3.57 4.97 -25.44
N LYS A 169 -4.72 4.29 -25.42
CA LYS A 169 -5.59 4.21 -24.24
C LYS A 169 -5.00 3.34 -23.13
N ARG A 170 -4.34 2.24 -23.48
CA ARG A 170 -3.60 1.42 -22.51
C ARG A 170 -2.43 2.20 -21.88
N ARG A 171 -1.72 3.01 -22.67
CA ARG A 171 -0.70 3.92 -22.12
C ARG A 171 -1.29 5.00 -21.22
N GLU A 172 -2.50 5.50 -21.52
CA GLU A 172 -3.19 6.43 -20.60
C GLU A 172 -3.53 5.76 -19.27
N PHE A 173 -3.79 4.45 -19.24
CA PHE A 173 -3.99 3.68 -18.00
C PHE A 173 -2.71 3.61 -17.15
N GLU A 174 -1.54 3.41 -17.78
CA GLU A 174 -0.26 3.29 -17.07
C GLU A 174 0.20 4.60 -16.43
N LYS A 175 -0.17 5.76 -16.99
CA LYS A 175 0.33 7.07 -16.54
C LYS A 175 0.07 7.36 -15.04
N PRO A 176 -1.16 7.22 -14.50
CA PRO A 176 -1.36 7.43 -13.06
C PRO A 176 -0.68 6.37 -12.19
N LEU A 177 -0.51 5.14 -12.69
CA LEU A 177 0.25 4.11 -11.98
C LEU A 177 1.71 4.52 -11.83
N LEU A 178 2.33 4.99 -12.93
CA LEU A 178 3.68 5.54 -12.92
C LEU A 178 3.83 6.72 -11.93
N GLN A 179 2.84 7.61 -11.92
CA GLN A 179 2.82 8.77 -11.02
C GLN A 179 2.85 8.35 -9.54
N VAL A 180 1.96 7.45 -9.12
CA VAL A 180 1.87 7.04 -7.71
C VAL A 180 2.99 6.11 -7.29
N ILE A 181 3.55 5.34 -8.22
CA ILE A 181 4.74 4.53 -7.99
C ILE A 181 5.97 5.41 -7.78
N HIS A 182 6.13 6.46 -8.58
CA HIS A 182 7.16 7.46 -8.34
C HIS A 182 7.02 8.07 -6.93
N TYR A 183 5.79 8.39 -6.49
CA TYR A 183 5.56 8.84 -5.11
C TYR A 183 5.97 7.77 -4.10
N ALA A 184 5.56 6.52 -4.29
CA ALA A 184 5.92 5.41 -3.41
C ALA A 184 7.44 5.22 -3.31
N LYS A 185 8.19 5.41 -4.41
CA LYS A 185 9.65 5.40 -4.43
C LYS A 185 10.22 6.54 -3.61
N MET A 186 9.81 7.78 -3.87
CA MET A 186 10.29 8.98 -3.17
C MET A 186 10.03 8.92 -1.66
N PHE A 187 8.86 8.42 -1.26
CA PHE A 187 8.49 8.28 0.16
C PHE A 187 8.93 6.95 0.79
N ASN A 188 9.62 6.09 0.04
CA ASN A 188 10.03 4.75 0.46
C ASN A 188 8.87 3.93 1.07
N THR A 189 7.73 3.92 0.39
CA THR A 189 6.54 3.16 0.76
C THR A 189 6.32 2.00 -0.21
N ARG A 190 5.74 0.92 0.29
CA ARG A 190 5.39 -0.24 -0.53
C ARG A 190 4.02 -0.09 -1.22
N TYR A 191 3.15 0.69 -0.60
CA TYR A 191 1.75 0.81 -1.00
C TYR A 191 1.47 2.24 -1.47
N ALA A 192 0.61 2.35 -2.46
CA ALA A 192 0.05 3.58 -2.98
C ALA A 192 -1.36 3.30 -3.53
N TYR A 193 -2.07 4.32 -3.98
CA TYR A 193 -3.38 4.14 -4.60
C TYR A 193 -3.73 5.27 -5.56
N VAL A 194 -4.64 4.99 -6.48
CA VAL A 194 -5.32 5.98 -7.30
C VAL A 194 -6.79 5.96 -6.92
N ILE A 195 -7.37 7.11 -6.63
CA ILE A 195 -8.80 7.24 -6.31
C ILE A 195 -9.48 8.13 -7.35
N SER A 196 -10.66 7.74 -7.80
CA SER A 196 -11.46 8.51 -8.75
C SER A 196 -12.91 8.59 -8.31
N ASP A 197 -13.74 9.30 -9.08
CA ASP A 197 -15.18 9.32 -8.86
C ASP A 197 -15.88 7.98 -9.19
N GLU A 198 -15.22 7.02 -9.85
CA GLU A 198 -15.81 5.69 -10.14
C GLU A 198 -15.22 4.55 -9.33
N GLU A 199 -13.95 4.65 -8.93
CA GLU A 199 -13.22 3.52 -8.36
C GLU A 199 -12.01 3.96 -7.52
N LEU A 200 -11.60 3.06 -6.61
CA LEU A 200 -10.36 3.10 -5.88
C LEU A 200 -9.50 1.92 -6.33
N VAL A 201 -8.28 2.20 -6.79
CA VAL A 201 -7.31 1.19 -7.20
C VAL A 201 -6.15 1.18 -6.22
N CYS A 202 -5.99 0.06 -5.51
CA CYS A 202 -4.94 -0.12 -4.50
C CYS A 202 -3.72 -0.77 -5.14
N ILE A 203 -2.53 -0.23 -4.89
CA ILE A 203 -1.30 -0.64 -5.57
C ILE A 203 -0.26 -1.10 -4.57
N ARG A 204 0.37 -2.25 -4.86
CA ARG A 204 1.53 -2.78 -4.16
C ARG A 204 2.73 -2.79 -5.10
N ARG A 205 3.70 -1.93 -4.82
CA ARG A 205 5.01 -1.94 -5.50
C ARG A 205 5.75 -3.22 -5.13
N ARG A 206 6.21 -3.98 -6.13
CA ARG A 206 7.22 -5.03 -5.92
C ARG A 206 8.56 -4.38 -6.20
N VAL A 207 9.38 -4.32 -5.17
CA VAL A 207 10.73 -3.77 -5.29
C VAL A 207 11.56 -4.88 -5.92
N SER A 208 12.04 -4.72 -7.17
CA SER A 208 13.22 -5.48 -7.61
C SER A 208 14.37 -5.08 -6.68
N GLU A 209 15.08 -6.07 -6.15
CA GLU A 209 16.17 -5.98 -5.15
C GLU A 209 16.47 -4.60 -4.53
N TYR A 210 15.61 -4.18 -3.60
CA TYR A 210 15.89 -3.28 -2.48
C TYR A 210 16.97 -2.16 -2.67
N GLU A 211 16.60 -1.03 -3.27
CA GLU A 211 17.37 0.22 -3.12
C GLU A 211 17.07 0.89 -1.76
N GLY A 212 17.69 0.43 -0.67
CA GLY A 212 17.61 1.11 0.64
C GLY A 212 18.16 0.32 1.82
N MET A 213 17.93 0.78 3.06
CA MET A 213 18.11 -0.02 4.30
C MET A 213 16.78 -0.65 4.74
N PRO A 214 16.67 -1.97 4.98
CA PRO A 214 15.43 -2.65 5.39
C PRO A 214 14.78 -1.90 6.56
N LEU A 215 13.46 -1.68 6.54
CA LEU A 215 12.75 -1.20 7.74
C LEU A 215 13.00 -2.12 8.96
N ALA A 216 13.34 -3.39 8.71
CA ALA A 216 13.79 -4.35 9.72
C ALA A 216 15.24 -4.17 10.19
N ALA A 217 16.11 -3.48 9.44
CA ALA A 217 17.50 -3.22 9.84
C ALA A 217 17.59 -2.29 11.06
N ALA A 218 16.58 -1.44 11.27
CA ALA A 218 16.46 -0.61 12.46
C ALA A 218 15.87 -1.36 13.67
N ARG A 219 15.41 -2.61 13.52
CA ARG A 219 14.94 -3.39 14.67
C ARG A 219 16.13 -3.83 15.51
N PRO A 220 16.10 -3.62 16.84
CA PRO A 220 17.05 -4.26 17.73
C PRO A 220 16.99 -5.77 17.53
N LEU A 221 18.16 -6.40 17.34
CA LEU A 221 18.27 -7.85 17.38
C LEU A 221 17.62 -8.34 18.67
N ARG A 222 16.73 -9.34 18.57
CA ARG A 222 16.29 -10.08 19.75
C ARG A 222 17.54 -10.65 20.41
N VAL A 223 17.91 -10.08 21.54
CA VAL A 223 18.92 -10.67 22.42
C VAL A 223 18.33 -12.01 22.83
N ASN A 224 18.91 -13.10 22.31
CA ASN A 224 18.68 -14.43 22.84
C ASN A 224 19.11 -14.40 24.31
N ARG A 225 18.15 -14.20 25.22
CA ARG A 225 18.38 -14.54 26.61
C ARG A 225 18.70 -16.04 26.62
N PRO A 226 19.87 -16.45 27.12
CA PRO A 226 20.15 -17.88 27.25
C PRO A 226 19.04 -18.50 28.09
N SER A 227 18.48 -19.60 27.60
CA SER A 227 17.44 -20.34 28.28
C SER A 227 17.91 -20.71 29.68
N THR A 228 17.23 -20.22 30.72
CA THR A 228 17.42 -20.67 32.10
C THR A 228 16.77 -22.04 32.28
N THR A 229 17.32 -23.05 31.60
CA THR A 229 16.90 -24.45 31.77
C THR A 229 17.98 -25.16 32.60
N PRO A 230 17.67 -25.71 33.79
CA PRO A 230 18.65 -26.43 34.58
C PRO A 230 19.11 -27.70 33.85
N PRO A 231 20.39 -28.12 34.02
CA PRO A 231 20.97 -29.21 33.24
C PRO A 231 20.30 -30.53 33.57
N ARG A 232 19.64 -31.13 32.56
CA ARG A 232 19.11 -32.49 32.60
C ARG A 232 20.29 -33.47 32.55
N ARG A 233 20.53 -34.16 33.67
CA ARG A 233 21.51 -35.25 33.82
C ARG A 233 21.26 -36.32 32.76
N VAL A 234 22.20 -36.49 31.82
CA VAL A 234 22.21 -37.62 30.89
C VAL A 234 22.71 -38.86 31.64
N ARG A 235 21.84 -39.85 31.84
CA ARG A 235 22.23 -41.21 32.24
C ARG A 235 22.54 -42.00 30.98
N SER A 236 23.75 -42.54 30.90
CA SER A 236 24.15 -43.50 29.89
C SER A 236 23.41 -44.83 30.11
N THR A 237 22.91 -45.40 29.02
CA THR A 237 22.66 -46.84 28.94
C THR A 237 23.09 -47.32 27.56
N SER A 238 24.02 -48.27 27.60
CA SER A 238 24.60 -49.02 26.50
C SER A 238 23.56 -49.89 25.77
N GLY A 239 23.79 -50.18 24.49
CA GLY A 239 22.96 -51.15 23.77
C GLY A 239 23.21 -51.28 22.27
N ARG A 240 24.32 -51.94 21.93
CA ARG A 240 24.59 -52.79 20.73
C ARG A 240 24.38 -52.26 19.29
N ALA A 241 25.44 -52.52 18.53
CA ALA A 241 25.65 -52.27 17.11
C ALA A 241 24.90 -53.23 16.16
N CYS A 242 24.71 -52.78 14.92
CA CYS A 242 24.97 -53.61 13.74
C CYS A 242 25.38 -52.73 12.54
N ASN A 243 26.67 -52.79 12.20
CA ASN A 243 27.33 -52.91 10.88
C ASN A 243 26.47 -52.73 9.62
N THR A 244 26.90 -52.21 8.47
CA THR A 244 28.16 -51.70 7.87
C THR A 244 27.78 -51.37 6.43
N PHE A 245 28.34 -50.35 5.78
CA PHE A 245 29.20 -50.51 4.60
C PHE A 245 29.79 -49.16 4.15
N THR A 246 31.03 -49.26 3.70
CA THR A 246 32.00 -48.22 3.31
C THR A 246 31.78 -47.80 1.82
N LYS A 247 32.42 -46.79 1.21
CA LYS A 247 33.85 -46.43 1.14
C LYS A 247 34.05 -45.16 0.28
N ASN A 248 35.06 -44.34 0.65
CA ASN A 248 35.90 -43.41 -0.15
C ASN A 248 35.22 -42.20 -0.85
N GLY A 249 35.68 -40.94 -0.79
CA GLY A 249 36.99 -40.37 -0.48
C GLY A 249 37.62 -39.79 -1.75
N PHE A 250 37.69 -38.46 -1.91
CA PHE A 250 38.78 -37.66 -2.51
C PHE A 250 38.42 -36.16 -2.56
N LYS A 251 39.45 -35.31 -2.45
CA LYS A 251 39.42 -33.85 -2.22
C LYS A 251 39.80 -33.08 -3.53
N PRO A 252 39.96 -31.74 -3.52
CA PRO A 252 39.23 -30.74 -4.30
C PRO A 252 39.88 -30.33 -5.64
N THR A 253 39.16 -29.57 -6.47
CA THR A 253 39.79 -28.80 -7.57
C THR A 253 39.01 -27.50 -7.82
N VAL A 254 39.74 -26.39 -7.83
CA VAL A 254 39.30 -25.04 -8.25
C VAL A 254 39.42 -24.97 -9.79
N PRO A 255 38.54 -24.20 -10.47
CA PRO A 255 39.11 -23.21 -11.37
C PRO A 255 38.44 -21.83 -11.26
N SER A 256 39.31 -20.84 -11.36
CA SER A 256 39.09 -19.43 -11.68
C SER A 256 38.36 -19.24 -13.01
N GLY A 257 37.46 -18.27 -13.07
CA GLY A 257 36.86 -17.76 -14.30
C GLY A 257 36.17 -16.43 -14.07
N ASP A 258 36.82 -15.36 -14.50
CA ASP A 258 36.26 -14.01 -14.65
C ASP A 258 34.96 -14.06 -15.46
N SER A 259 33.92 -13.42 -14.94
CA SER A 259 32.84 -12.84 -15.75
C SER A 259 32.11 -11.79 -14.91
N THR A 260 32.37 -10.53 -15.23
CA THR A 260 31.57 -9.38 -14.84
C THR A 260 30.13 -9.56 -15.31
N PRO A 261 29.10 -9.41 -14.44
CA PRO A 261 27.74 -9.23 -14.90
C PRO A 261 27.55 -7.77 -15.31
N THR A 262 27.26 -7.58 -16.59
CA THR A 262 26.59 -6.38 -17.13
C THR A 262 25.32 -6.10 -16.32
N ALA A 263 25.19 -4.87 -15.82
CA ALA A 263 23.97 -4.38 -15.19
C ALA A 263 22.80 -4.53 -16.17
N SER A 264 21.84 -5.39 -15.82
CA SER A 264 20.51 -5.38 -16.41
C SER A 264 19.83 -4.07 -16.02
N GLU A 265 19.24 -3.38 -16.99
CA GLU A 265 18.23 -2.37 -16.72
C GLU A 265 17.05 -3.08 -16.04
N GLU A 266 16.97 -2.93 -14.72
CA GLU A 266 15.87 -3.39 -13.89
C GLU A 266 14.79 -2.31 -13.91
N GLY A 267 13.57 -2.68 -14.24
CA GLY A 267 12.38 -1.87 -14.00
C GLY A 267 11.46 -2.49 -12.96
N GLU A 268 10.27 -1.91 -12.81
CA GLU A 268 9.41 -2.23 -11.67
C GLU A 268 8.15 -3.01 -12.08
N THR A 269 7.88 -4.11 -11.37
CA THR A 269 6.61 -4.85 -11.47
C THR A 269 5.65 -4.39 -10.36
N ILE A 270 4.37 -4.20 -10.69
CA ILE A 270 3.35 -3.74 -9.74
C ILE A 270 2.16 -4.68 -9.70
N SER A 271 1.56 -4.84 -8.52
CA SER A 271 0.26 -5.53 -8.37
C SER A 271 -0.85 -4.54 -7.98
N TYR A 272 -2.05 -4.63 -8.56
CA TYR A 272 -3.21 -3.78 -8.20
C TYR A 272 -4.54 -4.58 -8.10
N THR A 273 -5.51 -4.06 -7.35
CA THR A 273 -6.92 -4.51 -7.33
C THR A 273 -7.81 -3.29 -7.55
#